data_AF-A0A523R5U7-F1
#
_entry.id   AF-A0A523R5U7-F1
#
_cell.length_a   1.000
_cell.length_b   1.000
_cell.length_c   1.000
_cell.angle_alpha   90.00
_cell.angle_beta   90.00
_cell.angle_gamma   90.00
#
_symmetry.space_group_name_H-M   'P 1'
#
loop_
_entity.id
_entity.type
_entity.pdbx_description
1 polymer ?
#
loop_
_entity_poly.entity_id
_entity_poly.type
_entity_poly.pdbx_seq_one_letter_code
_entity_poly.pdbx_strand_id
1 'polypeptide(L)'
;MKKILLTMLVMSILLPSCQRMPEEVGVPKMIFPALNGTINTSTPTFDWYDVEDATYYQILVDDQSDFETPVISVEVLSSEYTPTTPLINGDYWWCVRAWDCSGGT
;
A
#
# COMPACT_ATOMS: atom_id res chain seq x y z
N MET A 1 -18.48 16.78 44.00
CA MET A 1 -19.59 16.03 43.37
C MET A 1 -19.58 16.31 41.88
N LYS A 2 -19.27 15.31 41.04
CA LYS A 2 -19.47 15.32 39.58
C LYS A 2 -19.64 13.86 39.14
N LYS A 3 -20.65 13.64 38.32
CA LYS A 3 -21.43 12.40 38.18
C LYS A 3 -20.79 11.43 37.18
N ILE A 4 -20.82 10.15 37.52
CA ILE A 4 -20.60 9.02 36.60
C ILE A 4 -21.87 8.87 35.75
N LEU A 5 -21.72 8.79 34.42
CA LEU A 5 -22.73 8.20 33.56
C LEU A 5 -22.07 7.20 32.64
N LEU A 6 -22.28 5.92 32.96
CA LEU A 6 -21.92 4.76 32.16
C LEU A 6 -23.05 4.53 31.16
N THR A 7 -22.85 4.86 29.90
CA THR A 7 -23.74 4.42 28.82
C THR A 7 -22.93 3.57 27.86
N MET A 8 -22.98 2.25 28.08
CA MET A 8 -22.63 1.28 27.05
C MET A 8 -23.67 1.37 25.94
N LEU A 9 -23.36 2.11 24.88
CA LEU A 9 -23.98 1.92 23.58
C LEU A 9 -23.02 1.06 22.77
N VAL A 10 -23.21 -0.26 22.83
CA VAL A 10 -22.70 -1.18 21.81
C VAL A 10 -23.47 -0.89 20.52
N MET A 11 -23.03 0.15 19.82
CA MET A 11 -23.37 0.36 18.42
C MET A 11 -22.46 -0.56 17.63
N SER A 12 -22.96 -1.75 17.30
CA SER A 12 -22.36 -2.65 16.34
C SER A 12 -22.20 -1.91 15.00
N ILE A 13 -21.00 -1.46 14.68
CA ILE A 13 -20.63 -0.98 13.35
C ILE A 13 -19.71 -2.03 12.75
N LEU A 14 -20.21 -2.68 11.69
CA LEU A 14 -19.49 -3.62 10.84
C LEU A 14 -18.17 -3.02 10.36
N LEU A 15 -17.04 -3.57 10.81
CA LEU A 15 -15.75 -3.38 10.15
C LEU A 15 -15.30 -4.73 9.59
N PRO A 16 -15.38 -4.98 8.27
CA PRO A 16 -14.67 -6.09 7.66
C PRO A 16 -13.26 -5.61 7.38
N SER A 17 -12.41 -5.59 8.40
CA SER A 17 -11.00 -5.22 8.20
C SER A 17 -10.17 -5.91 9.26
N CYS A 18 -9.51 -6.97 8.82
CA CYS A 18 -8.60 -7.82 9.57
C CYS A 18 -7.99 -7.20 10.83
N GLN A 19 -8.39 -7.72 11.98
CA GLN A 19 -7.97 -7.27 13.30
C GLN A 19 -6.75 -8.05 13.83
N ARG A 20 -5.90 -8.62 12.95
CA ARG A 20 -4.59 -9.14 13.35
C ARG A 20 -3.47 -8.28 12.76
N MET A 21 -2.34 -8.20 13.46
CA MET A 21 -1.15 -7.46 13.03
C MET A 21 -0.83 -7.83 11.58
N PRO A 22 -0.77 -6.86 10.65
CA PRO A 22 -0.47 -7.14 9.26
C PRO A 22 0.93 -7.74 9.18
N GLU A 23 1.04 -8.90 8.52
CA GLU A 23 2.29 -9.61 8.32
C GLU A 23 2.76 -9.39 6.88
N GLU A 24 4.03 -9.02 6.72
CA GLU A 24 4.64 -8.89 5.40
C GLU A 24 4.84 -10.30 4.85
N VAL A 25 4.06 -10.67 3.82
CA VAL A 25 4.10 -12.02 3.22
C VAL A 25 5.10 -12.13 2.07
N GLY A 26 5.63 -11.00 1.63
CA GLY A 26 6.72 -10.99 0.67
C GLY A 26 6.91 -9.66 -0.04
N VAL A 27 7.96 -9.62 -0.86
CA VAL A 27 8.27 -8.51 -1.75
C VAL A 27 7.82 -8.90 -3.17
N PRO A 28 6.76 -8.28 -3.71
CA PRO A 28 6.35 -8.49 -5.09
C PRO A 28 7.48 -8.22 -6.08
N LYS A 29 7.54 -9.04 -7.12
CA LYS A 29 8.45 -8.79 -8.23
C LYS A 29 7.83 -7.75 -9.16
N MET A 30 8.60 -6.70 -9.45
CA MET A 30 8.18 -5.62 -10.33
C MET A 30 8.11 -6.06 -11.80
N ILE A 31 7.07 -5.62 -12.50
CA ILE A 31 6.86 -5.87 -13.94
C ILE A 31 7.10 -4.58 -14.72
N PHE A 32 6.35 -3.52 -14.38
CA PHE A 32 6.41 -2.24 -15.07
C PHE A 32 6.19 -1.10 -14.06
N PRO A 33 6.90 0.03 -14.15
CA PRO A 33 8.01 0.31 -15.05
C PRO A 33 9.20 -0.64 -14.85
N ALA A 34 9.84 -1.06 -15.94
CA ALA A 34 11.01 -1.92 -15.85
C ALA A 34 12.16 -1.19 -15.15
N LEU A 35 13.03 -1.95 -14.48
CA LEU A 35 14.24 -1.42 -13.86
C LEU A 35 15.05 -0.62 -14.90
N ASN A 36 15.41 0.62 -14.56
CA ASN A 36 16.11 1.58 -15.43
C ASN A 36 15.36 1.91 -16.74
N GLY A 37 14.05 1.66 -16.79
CA GLY A 37 13.20 2.00 -17.92
C GLY A 37 12.88 3.49 -17.96
N THR A 38 12.84 4.06 -19.17
CA THR A 38 12.32 5.42 -19.39
C THR A 38 10.85 5.35 -19.80
N ILE A 39 10.03 6.22 -19.22
CA ILE A 39 8.60 6.31 -19.51
C ILE A 39 8.30 7.73 -19.99
N ASN A 40 7.43 7.85 -21.00
CA ASN A 40 7.04 9.13 -21.60
C ASN A 40 5.65 9.60 -21.14
N THR A 41 5.25 9.27 -19.91
CA THR A 41 4.00 9.73 -19.27
C THR A 41 4.28 10.12 -17.83
N SER A 42 3.58 11.13 -17.33
CA SER A 42 3.64 11.59 -15.95
C SER A 42 2.73 10.78 -15.01
N THR A 43 1.88 9.92 -15.53
CA THR A 43 1.04 8.99 -14.74
C THR A 43 1.29 7.56 -15.19
N PRO A 44 2.49 7.01 -14.94
CA PRO A 44 2.77 5.62 -15.28
C PRO A 44 1.90 4.69 -14.43
N THR A 45 1.33 3.67 -15.06
CA THR A 45 0.77 2.54 -14.31
C THR A 45 1.92 1.71 -13.78
N PHE A 46 1.95 1.46 -12.48
CA PHE A 46 2.83 0.52 -11.82
C PHE A 46 2.14 -0.84 -11.74
N ASP A 47 2.87 -1.90 -12.08
CA ASP A 47 2.37 -3.27 -12.21
C ASP A 47 3.41 -4.25 -11.66
N TRP A 48 2.96 -5.21 -10.84
CA TRP A 48 3.79 -6.20 -10.17
C TRP A 48 3.10 -7.56 -10.13
N TYR A 49 3.87 -8.62 -9.89
CA TYR A 49 3.28 -9.94 -9.76
C TYR A 49 2.48 -10.06 -8.46
N ASP A 50 1.32 -10.72 -8.53
CA ASP A 50 0.58 -11.13 -7.34
C ASP A 50 1.46 -11.97 -6.40
N VAL A 51 1.31 -11.74 -5.09
CA VAL A 51 1.94 -12.55 -4.04
C VAL A 51 0.87 -13.44 -3.43
N GLU A 52 1.18 -14.74 -3.28
CA GLU A 52 0.30 -15.70 -2.62
C GLU A 52 0.00 -15.25 -1.18
N ASP A 53 -1.23 -15.43 -0.73
CA ASP A 53 -1.74 -15.00 0.59
C ASP A 53 -1.78 -13.48 0.84
N ALA A 54 -1.36 -12.65 -0.13
CA ALA A 54 -1.49 -11.20 -0.02
C ALA A 54 -2.97 -10.78 -0.04
N THR A 55 -3.38 -10.04 0.99
CA THR A 55 -4.70 -9.41 1.04
C THR A 55 -4.69 -8.02 0.44
N TYR A 56 -3.57 -7.31 0.58
CA TYR A 56 -3.36 -5.99 0.00
C TYR A 56 -1.86 -5.73 -0.22
N TYR A 57 -1.57 -4.66 -0.94
CA TYR A 57 -0.22 -4.20 -1.21
C TYR A 57 -0.04 -2.76 -0.75
N GLN A 58 1.16 -2.42 -0.34
CA GLN A 58 1.59 -1.03 -0.17
C GLN A 58 2.61 -0.72 -1.26
N ILE A 59 2.30 0.26 -2.11
CA ILE A 59 3.26 0.79 -3.09
C ILE A 59 3.91 2.05 -2.53
N LEU A 60 5.25 2.10 -2.63
CA LEU A 60 6.07 3.27 -2.33
C LEU A 60 6.72 3.74 -3.63
N VAL A 61 6.58 5.01 -3.97
CA VAL A 61 7.32 5.67 -5.08
C VAL A 61 7.98 6.90 -4.51
N ASP A 62 9.28 7.03 -4.74
CA ASP A 62 10.11 8.07 -4.14
C ASP A 62 11.07 8.63 -5.20
N ASP A 63 11.39 9.92 -5.10
CA ASP A 63 12.42 10.57 -5.90
C ASP A 63 13.82 10.41 -5.28
N GLN A 64 13.94 9.71 -4.15
CA GLN A 64 15.19 9.25 -3.54
C GLN A 64 15.17 7.72 -3.33
N SER A 65 16.34 7.08 -3.38
CA SER A 65 16.45 5.62 -3.27
C SER A 65 16.32 5.05 -1.85
N ASP A 66 16.30 5.90 -0.84
CA ASP A 66 16.22 5.52 0.58
C ASP A 66 14.79 5.36 1.10
N PHE A 67 13.80 5.83 0.33
CA PHE A 67 12.38 5.79 0.67
C PHE A 67 12.04 6.53 1.98
N GLU A 68 12.83 7.53 2.39
CA GLU A 68 12.58 8.28 3.63
C GLU A 68 11.35 9.19 3.54
N THR A 69 11.08 9.76 2.36
CA THR A 69 9.96 10.68 2.12
C THR A 69 9.23 10.37 0.82
N PRO A 70 8.50 9.24 0.74
CA PRO A 70 7.87 8.80 -0.51
C PRO A 70 6.87 9.82 -1.03
N VAL A 71 6.99 10.13 -2.33
CA VAL A 71 6.01 10.95 -3.06
C VAL A 71 4.66 10.22 -3.16
N ILE A 72 4.69 8.89 -3.25
CA ILE A 72 3.52 8.02 -3.18
C ILE A 72 3.76 6.98 -2.09
N SER A 73 2.81 6.85 -1.18
CA SER A 73 2.71 5.74 -0.23
C SER A 73 1.24 5.41 -0.03
N VAL A 74 0.75 4.41 -0.77
CA VAL A 74 -0.68 4.04 -0.76
C VAL A 74 -0.87 2.54 -0.66
N GLU A 75 -1.99 2.16 -0.03
CA GLU A 75 -2.44 0.77 0.03
C GLU A 75 -3.46 0.50 -1.07
N VAL A 76 -3.31 -0.63 -1.77
CA VAL A 76 -4.18 -1.05 -2.86
C VAL A 76 -4.51 -2.54 -2.75
N LEU A 77 -5.68 -2.93 -3.28
CA LEU A 77 -6.12 -4.33 -3.29
C LEU A 77 -5.70 -5.07 -4.57
N SER A 78 -5.38 -4.32 -5.62
CA SER A 78 -4.89 -4.84 -6.90
C SER A 78 -3.37 -4.87 -6.95
N SER A 79 -2.82 -5.74 -7.79
CA SER A 79 -1.39 -5.80 -8.14
C SER A 79 -0.95 -4.73 -9.16
N GLU A 80 -1.75 -3.67 -9.27
CA GLU A 80 -1.49 -2.53 -10.13
C GLU A 80 -1.91 -1.23 -9.44
N TYR A 81 -1.24 -0.14 -9.79
CA TYR A 81 -1.58 1.21 -9.33
C TYR A 81 -1.25 2.26 -10.38
N THR A 82 -2.19 3.15 -10.68
CA THR A 82 -1.95 4.34 -11.52
C THR A 82 -2.12 5.61 -10.68
N PRO A 83 -1.09 6.48 -10.58
CA PRO A 83 -1.20 7.74 -9.87
C PRO A 83 -2.30 8.63 -10.45
N THR A 84 -3.12 9.22 -9.59
CA THR A 84 -4.14 10.20 -10.00
C THR A 84 -3.57 11.61 -10.15
N THR A 85 -2.43 11.87 -9.51
CA THR A 85 -1.68 13.12 -9.64
C THR A 85 -0.42 12.87 -10.48
N PRO A 86 -0.15 13.69 -11.51
CA PRO A 86 1.04 13.57 -12.33
C PRO A 86 2.34 13.69 -11.52
N LEU A 87 3.27 12.78 -11.74
CA LEU A 87 4.65 12.89 -11.30
C LEU A 87 5.37 13.97 -12.10
N ILE A 88 6.25 14.70 -11.42
CA ILE A 88 7.13 15.68 -12.07
C ILE A 88 8.18 14.90 -12.88
N ASN A 89 8.77 15.52 -13.91
CA ASN A 89 9.88 14.90 -14.62
C ASN A 89 11.09 14.73 -13.68
N GLY A 90 11.60 13.50 -13.57
CA GLY A 90 12.72 13.15 -12.70
C GLY A 90 12.96 11.66 -12.66
N ASP A 91 13.99 11.27 -11.92
CA ASP A 91 14.29 9.88 -11.62
C ASP A 91 13.47 9.44 -10.39
N TYR A 92 12.93 8.22 -10.45
CA TYR A 92 12.12 7.66 -9.38
C TYR A 92 12.54 6.23 -9.08
N TRP A 93 12.43 5.88 -7.80
CA TRP A 93 12.53 4.53 -7.26
C TRP A 93 11.16 4.12 -6.79
N TRP A 94 10.83 2.85 -6.96
CA TRP A 94 9.59 2.31 -6.44
C TRP A 94 9.80 0.90 -5.91
N CYS A 95 9.01 0.57 -4.90
CA CYS A 95 8.92 -0.78 -4.37
C CYS A 95 7.50 -1.07 -3.92
N VAL A 96 7.21 -2.34 -3.71
CA VAL A 96 5.92 -2.80 -3.23
C VAL A 96 6.16 -3.77 -2.07
N ARG A 97 5.25 -3.75 -1.09
CA ARG A 97 5.19 -4.73 -0.01
C ARG A 97 3.83 -5.41 -0.05
N ALA A 98 3.81 -6.73 0.06
CA ALA A 98 2.59 -7.50 0.17
C ALA A 98 2.28 -7.79 1.64
N TRP A 99 1.02 -7.62 2.02
CA TRP A 99 0.58 -7.81 3.38
C TRP A 99 -0.56 -8.83 3.42
N ASP A 100 -0.49 -9.79 4.34
CA ASP A 100 -1.67 -10.54 4.74
C ASP A 100 -2.42 -9.80 5.84
N CYS A 101 -3.65 -10.25 6.01
CA CYS A 101 -4.49 -9.82 7.09
C CYS A 101 -4.76 -10.97 8.10
N SER A 102 -4.22 -12.16 7.81
CA SER A 102 -4.35 -13.39 8.56
C SER A 102 -3.43 -13.46 9.77
N GLY A 103 -4.09 -13.44 10.91
CA GLY A 103 -4.45 -14.74 11.47
C GLY A 103 -3.39 -15.67 12.07
N GLY A 104 -2.36 -16.15 11.34
CA GLY A 104 -1.33 -17.12 11.75
C GLY A 104 -1.87 -18.31 12.55
N THR A 105 -2.03 -19.44 11.86
CA THR A 105 -2.51 -20.72 12.40
C THR A 105 -1.78 -21.18 13.67
#